data_AF-B8MGN0-F1
#
_entry.id   AF-B8MGN0-F1
#
_cell.length_a   1.000
_cell.length_b   1.000
_cell.length_c   1.000
_cell.angle_alpha   90.00
_cell.angle_beta   90.00
_cell.angle_gamma   90.00
#
_symmetry.space_group_name_H-M   'P 1'
#
loop_
_entity.id
_entity.type
_entity.pdbx_description
1 polymer ?
#
loop_
_entity_poly.entity_id
_entity_poly.type
_entity_poly.pdbx_seq_one_letter_code
_entity_poly.pdbx_strand_id
1 'polypeptide(L)'
;MSLIHFILAAGSLPALIFGAPVPSLPSRDVAPAADIHSLDKRASYTVFGGNGQISDGWPAVHDWVSNFDDMFNTNKNIMFSSCGNLQGHPENDSEEEINDIYNAIQSVSKSSGVDARFILAIVMQESNGCVRVQTTNYGVNNPGLMQSHNGKGTCNPGTPISPCPSDTILQMITDGTEGTLDQGANGGPGLKQLIEQAESKYHATDATKYYIAARLYNAGSVPDNLNLGAAGATACYSSDVANRLLGWSSGATQCNGNIIGSLTAAQGSFTPANNSGSSSSSPSDTPAPSSTAPATSATAAPTPTTTTTPPAPEPTETTPPPPPAPTPATPTTTTTPPTPPSAPASAASPTATGPVYPGAVSNCKKYVLVMSGDYCLEVEEDMGVSASQFLALNPGLDAACTNLWLGYEYCISTST
;
A
#
# COMPACT_ATOMS: atom_id res chain seq x y z
N MET A 1 -28.19 24.74 65.97
CA MET A 1 -27.31 25.47 65.03
C MET A 1 -28.03 25.45 63.69
N SER A 2 -28.91 26.40 63.34
CA SER A 2 -28.61 27.77 62.82
C SER A 2 -27.30 27.78 62.04
N LEU A 3 -27.26 28.07 60.73
CA LEU A 3 -27.88 29.25 60.10
C LEU A 3 -27.99 29.04 58.56
N ILE A 4 -29.19 29.25 58.01
CA ILE A 4 -29.44 29.58 56.58
C ILE A 4 -29.82 31.08 56.54
N HIS A 5 -29.23 31.85 55.63
CA HIS A 5 -29.66 33.18 55.13
C HIS A 5 -29.16 33.25 53.66
N PHE A 6 -29.93 33.36 52.57
CA PHE A 6 -30.90 34.39 52.11
C PHE A 6 -30.29 35.82 52.18
N ILE A 7 -30.12 36.62 51.11
CA ILE A 7 -31.16 37.40 50.39
C ILE A 7 -30.55 38.26 49.24
N LEU A 8 -31.28 38.38 48.10
CA LEU A 8 -31.57 39.48 47.13
C LEU A 8 -30.56 40.64 46.85
N ALA A 9 -30.59 41.44 45.77
CA ALA A 9 -31.22 41.50 44.42
C ALA A 9 -30.82 42.87 43.76
N ALA A 10 -31.20 43.03 42.48
CA ALA A 10 -31.28 44.28 41.67
C ALA A 10 -29.94 44.84 41.12
N GLY A 11 -29.80 45.30 39.88
CA GLY A 11 -30.73 45.66 38.81
C GLY A 11 -30.36 47.04 38.24
N SER A 12 -29.90 47.13 36.98
CA SER A 12 -30.06 48.30 36.08
C SER A 12 -29.27 48.16 34.76
N LEU A 13 -29.99 48.15 33.64
CA LEU A 13 -29.60 48.67 32.31
C LEU A 13 -30.18 50.11 32.20
N PRO A 14 -29.78 51.05 31.30
CA PRO A 14 -29.17 50.86 29.98
C PRO A 14 -28.09 51.90 29.55
N ALA A 15 -27.35 51.62 28.47
CA ALA A 15 -26.87 52.67 27.54
C ALA A 15 -26.55 52.08 26.16
N LEU A 16 -27.41 52.42 25.20
CA LEU A 16 -27.21 52.27 23.76
C LEU A 16 -26.18 53.31 23.28
N ILE A 17 -25.15 52.90 22.53
CA ILE A 17 -24.60 53.72 21.45
C ILE A 17 -24.41 52.83 20.22
N PHE A 18 -24.97 53.33 19.11
CA PHE A 18 -24.96 52.78 17.77
C PHE A 18 -23.56 52.73 17.16
N GLY A 19 -23.27 51.64 16.44
CA GLY A 19 -22.18 51.55 15.46
C GLY A 19 -22.50 50.45 14.45
N ALA A 20 -23.17 50.81 13.36
CA ALA A 20 -23.41 49.94 12.21
C ALA A 20 -22.13 49.81 11.33
N PRO A 21 -22.07 48.81 10.43
CA PRO A 21 -20.82 48.18 9.98
C PRO A 21 -20.35 48.62 8.58
N VAL A 22 -19.05 48.46 8.28
CA VAL A 22 -18.55 48.13 6.93
C VAL A 22 -17.14 47.49 6.98
N PRO A 23 -16.76 46.65 6.00
CA PRO A 23 -15.92 45.45 6.17
C PRO A 23 -14.48 45.60 5.65
N SER A 24 -13.56 44.72 6.07
CA SER A 24 -12.31 44.40 5.35
C SER A 24 -11.76 43.04 5.82
N LEU A 25 -11.26 42.27 4.86
CA LEU A 25 -10.97 40.82 4.87
C LEU A 25 -9.83 40.37 5.81
N PRO A 26 -9.78 39.07 6.19
CA PRO A 26 -8.67 38.48 6.91
C PRO A 26 -7.46 38.28 5.97
N SER A 27 -6.29 38.75 6.39
CA SER A 27 -5.03 38.50 5.68
C SER A 27 -4.54 37.09 5.99
N ARG A 28 -4.68 36.22 5.00
CA ARG A 28 -3.83 35.06 4.65
C ARG A 28 -2.86 34.56 5.73
N ASP A 29 -3.32 33.57 6.48
CA ASP A 29 -2.44 32.47 6.90
C ASP A 29 -2.10 31.66 5.64
N VAL A 30 -0.88 31.84 5.13
CA VAL A 30 -0.31 30.90 4.17
C VAL A 30 0.14 29.69 4.99
N ALA A 31 -0.76 28.70 5.11
CA ALA A 31 -0.33 27.33 5.38
C ALA A 31 0.73 26.98 4.33
N PRO A 32 1.86 26.34 4.70
CA PRO A 32 2.78 25.87 3.69
C PRO A 32 2.00 24.87 2.85
N ALA A 33 1.99 25.11 1.54
CA ALA A 33 1.50 24.13 0.58
C ALA A 33 2.19 22.80 0.93
N ALA A 34 1.38 21.79 1.24
CA ALA A 34 1.87 20.43 1.26
C ALA A 34 2.52 20.21 -0.10
N ASP A 35 3.83 19.99 -0.07
CA ASP A 35 4.66 19.71 -1.21
C ASP A 35 4.26 18.32 -1.70
N ILE A 36 3.19 18.24 -2.51
CA ILE A 36 2.72 17.02 -3.17
C ILE A 36 3.55 16.73 -4.44
N HIS A 37 4.82 17.13 -4.44
CA HIS A 37 5.78 16.81 -5.49
C HIS A 37 6.43 15.45 -5.22
N SER A 38 5.92 14.40 -5.86
CA SER A 38 6.64 13.71 -6.95
C SER A 38 5.86 12.46 -7.29
N LEU A 39 5.07 12.49 -8.38
CA LEU A 39 4.99 11.28 -9.17
C LEU A 39 6.38 10.98 -9.67
N ASP A 40 7.01 10.03 -9.01
CA ASP A 40 8.11 9.34 -9.62
C ASP A 40 7.56 8.62 -10.85
N LYS A 41 7.96 9.15 -12.01
CA LYS A 41 8.17 8.42 -13.25
C LYS A 41 8.26 6.92 -12.94
N ARG A 42 7.19 6.17 -13.24
CA ARG A 42 7.10 4.71 -13.04
C ARG A 42 8.48 4.10 -13.23
N ALA A 43 9.06 3.56 -12.16
CA ALA A 43 10.45 3.12 -12.19
C ALA A 43 10.67 2.22 -13.41
N SER A 44 11.70 2.52 -14.20
CA SER A 44 12.06 1.69 -15.33
C SER A 44 12.44 0.30 -14.83
N TYR A 45 11.82 -0.73 -15.41
CA TYR A 45 12.13 -2.11 -15.05
C TYR A 45 13.62 -2.41 -15.31
N THR A 46 14.30 -3.01 -14.33
CA THR A 46 15.69 -3.48 -14.43
C THR A 46 15.73 -4.99 -14.19
N VAL A 47 16.42 -5.74 -15.04
CA VAL A 47 16.55 -7.20 -14.83
C VAL A 47 17.64 -7.44 -13.78
N PHE A 48 17.28 -7.98 -12.63
CA PHE A 48 18.21 -8.29 -11.55
C PHE A 48 18.59 -9.78 -11.57
N GLY A 49 19.75 -10.09 -12.15
CA GLY A 49 20.33 -11.43 -12.17
C GLY A 49 21.27 -11.69 -10.98
N GLY A 50 21.65 -12.94 -10.76
CA GLY A 50 22.62 -13.33 -9.73
C GLY A 50 21.98 -13.63 -8.37
N ASN A 51 22.70 -13.32 -7.30
CA ASN A 51 22.41 -13.84 -5.95
C ASN A 51 21.68 -12.87 -5.02
N GLY A 52 21.26 -11.71 -5.51
CA GLY A 52 20.61 -10.68 -4.68
C GLY A 52 21.56 -9.65 -4.08
N GLN A 53 22.88 -9.78 -4.24
CA GLN A 53 23.83 -8.89 -3.58
C GLN A 53 23.82 -7.49 -4.19
N ILE A 54 23.92 -6.49 -3.31
CA ILE A 54 24.04 -5.07 -3.72
C ILE A 54 25.27 -4.85 -4.60
N SER A 55 26.36 -5.58 -4.35
CA SER A 55 27.57 -5.54 -5.19
C SER A 55 27.34 -6.00 -6.62
N ASP A 56 26.29 -6.80 -6.87
CA ASP A 56 25.90 -7.30 -8.18
C ASP A 56 24.83 -6.40 -8.84
N GLY A 57 24.60 -5.20 -8.28
CA GLY A 57 23.70 -4.19 -8.82
C GLY A 57 22.25 -4.30 -8.34
N TRP A 58 21.98 -5.10 -7.31
CA TRP A 58 20.66 -5.14 -6.67
C TRP A 58 20.44 -3.91 -5.78
N PRO A 59 19.19 -3.44 -5.61
CA PRO A 59 18.92 -2.25 -4.82
C PRO A 59 19.12 -2.51 -3.32
N ALA A 60 19.62 -1.50 -2.60
CA ALA A 60 19.62 -1.49 -1.15
C ALA A 60 18.25 -1.08 -0.60
N VAL A 61 17.99 -1.28 0.71
CA VAL A 61 16.71 -0.89 1.34
C VAL A 61 16.45 0.62 1.22
N HIS A 62 17.50 1.45 1.19
CA HIS A 62 17.36 2.91 1.02
C HIS A 62 17.03 3.34 -0.42
N ASP A 63 17.20 2.45 -1.39
CA ASP A 63 16.83 2.69 -2.79
C ASP A 63 15.35 2.42 -3.06
N TRP A 64 14.70 1.62 -2.20
CA TRP A 64 13.28 1.31 -2.29
C TRP A 64 12.42 2.56 -2.10
N VAL A 65 11.16 2.52 -2.54
CA VAL A 65 10.16 3.57 -2.30
C VAL A 65 10.18 3.96 -0.81
N SER A 66 10.35 5.24 -0.52
CA SER A 66 10.65 5.74 0.85
C SER A 66 9.54 5.44 1.85
N ASN A 67 8.29 5.44 1.42
CA ASN A 67 7.14 5.21 2.30
C ASN A 67 6.23 4.10 1.75
N PHE A 68 5.48 3.49 2.66
CA PHE A 68 4.52 2.44 2.33
C PHE A 68 3.27 2.99 1.62
N ASP A 69 2.82 4.18 2.00
CA ASP A 69 1.58 4.77 1.49
C ASP A 69 1.65 5.03 -0.01
N ASP A 70 2.75 5.59 -0.52
CA ASP A 70 2.97 5.86 -1.95
C ASP A 70 3.06 4.55 -2.73
N MET A 71 3.78 3.56 -2.19
CA MET A 71 3.87 2.24 -2.81
C MET A 71 2.48 1.59 -2.89
N PHE A 72 1.68 1.68 -1.84
CA PHE A 72 0.31 1.16 -1.81
C PHE A 72 -0.59 1.89 -2.80
N ASN A 73 -0.59 3.22 -2.78
CA ASN A 73 -1.38 4.05 -3.69
C ASN A 73 -1.03 3.80 -5.16
N THR A 74 0.25 3.61 -5.48
CA THR A 74 0.73 3.28 -6.84
C THR A 74 0.23 1.92 -7.35
N ASN A 75 -0.21 1.03 -6.44
CA ASN A 75 -0.74 -0.29 -6.78
C ASN A 75 -2.28 -0.39 -6.67
N LYS A 76 -2.97 0.63 -6.13
CA LYS A 76 -4.43 0.58 -5.89
C LYS A 76 -5.24 0.22 -7.13
N ASN A 77 -4.95 0.85 -8.28
CA ASN A 77 -5.68 0.58 -9.54
C ASN A 77 -5.55 -0.87 -10.02
N ILE A 78 -4.40 -1.49 -9.73
CA ILE A 78 -4.17 -2.91 -10.04
C ILE A 78 -5.03 -3.77 -9.11
N MET A 79 -5.04 -3.47 -7.81
CA MET A 79 -5.87 -4.20 -6.82
C MET A 79 -7.36 -4.11 -7.16
N PHE A 80 -7.85 -2.91 -7.50
CA PHE A 80 -9.23 -2.67 -7.94
C PHE A 80 -9.66 -3.45 -9.18
N SER A 81 -8.74 -3.94 -10.01
CA SER A 81 -9.07 -4.69 -11.23
C SER A 81 -8.55 -6.13 -11.22
N SER A 82 -7.96 -6.54 -10.10
CA SER A 82 -7.19 -7.78 -9.99
C SER A 82 -8.04 -9.05 -10.05
N CYS A 83 -9.29 -9.01 -9.58
CA CYS A 83 -10.18 -10.18 -9.57
C CYS A 83 -11.06 -10.35 -10.81
N GLY A 84 -11.26 -9.29 -11.62
CA GLY A 84 -12.29 -9.24 -12.67
C GLY A 84 -12.09 -10.21 -13.83
N ASN A 85 -10.92 -10.84 -13.93
CA ASN A 85 -10.62 -11.85 -14.95
C ASN A 85 -10.73 -13.29 -14.42
N LEU A 86 -11.06 -13.49 -13.15
CA LEU A 86 -11.16 -14.81 -12.55
C LEU A 86 -12.43 -15.53 -13.03
N GLN A 87 -12.27 -16.74 -13.55
CA GLN A 87 -13.36 -17.52 -14.11
C GLN A 87 -14.38 -17.87 -13.01
N GLY A 88 -15.61 -17.39 -13.16
CA GLY A 88 -16.69 -17.60 -12.17
C GLY A 88 -16.81 -16.52 -11.10
N HIS A 89 -16.12 -15.39 -11.27
CA HIS A 89 -16.08 -14.29 -10.30
C HIS A 89 -16.38 -12.95 -10.99
N PRO A 90 -17.53 -12.31 -10.73
CA PRO A 90 -17.89 -11.07 -11.42
C PRO A 90 -17.39 -9.80 -10.72
N GLU A 91 -16.99 -9.87 -9.45
CA GLU A 91 -16.71 -8.68 -8.64
C GLU A 91 -15.21 -8.51 -8.38
N ASN A 92 -14.73 -7.33 -8.77
CA ASN A 92 -13.48 -6.78 -8.32
C ASN A 92 -13.52 -6.41 -6.84
N ASP A 93 -12.35 -6.17 -6.26
CA ASP A 93 -12.24 -5.74 -4.88
C ASP A 93 -12.84 -4.35 -4.68
N SER A 94 -13.58 -4.16 -3.58
CA SER A 94 -14.13 -2.86 -3.21
C SER A 94 -13.06 -1.96 -2.60
N GLU A 95 -13.33 -0.66 -2.52
CA GLU A 95 -12.44 0.29 -1.83
C GLU A 95 -12.25 -0.09 -0.35
N GLU A 96 -13.30 -0.61 0.29
CA GLU A 96 -13.27 -1.08 1.68
C GLU A 96 -12.34 -2.29 1.84
N GLU A 97 -12.41 -3.26 0.92
CA GLU A 97 -11.54 -4.44 0.94
C GLU A 97 -10.07 -4.06 0.69
N ILE A 98 -9.82 -3.13 -0.22
CA ILE A 98 -8.47 -2.61 -0.46
C ILE A 98 -7.94 -1.86 0.78
N ASN A 99 -8.78 -1.08 1.45
CA ASN A 99 -8.42 -0.45 2.72
C ASN A 99 -8.17 -1.49 3.83
N ASP A 100 -8.89 -2.61 3.83
CA ASP A 100 -8.62 -3.72 4.74
C ASP A 100 -7.27 -4.40 4.43
N ILE A 101 -6.87 -4.54 3.16
CA ILE A 101 -5.52 -4.98 2.79
C ILE A 101 -4.46 -4.01 3.35
N TYR A 102 -4.64 -2.70 3.14
CA TYR A 102 -3.73 -1.67 3.66
C TYR A 102 -3.56 -1.78 5.19
N ASN A 103 -4.68 -1.88 5.93
CA ASN A 103 -4.68 -2.00 7.38
C ASN A 103 -4.05 -3.32 7.85
N ALA A 104 -4.34 -4.43 7.18
CA ALA A 104 -3.78 -5.73 7.48
C ALA A 104 -2.25 -5.75 7.30
N ILE A 105 -1.74 -5.20 6.20
CA ILE A 105 -0.30 -5.11 5.95
C ILE A 105 0.39 -4.28 7.03
N GLN A 106 -0.14 -3.11 7.39
CA GLN A 106 0.46 -2.30 8.45
C GLN A 106 0.45 -3.01 9.81
N SER A 107 -0.67 -3.65 10.15
CA SER A 107 -0.81 -4.39 11.42
C SER A 107 0.21 -5.54 11.49
N VAL A 108 0.28 -6.36 10.45
CA VAL A 108 1.15 -7.54 10.39
C VAL A 108 2.63 -7.14 10.25
N SER A 109 2.94 -6.06 9.53
CA SER A 109 4.30 -5.50 9.49
C SER A 109 4.77 -5.15 10.90
N LYS A 110 3.91 -4.49 11.68
CA LYS A 110 4.22 -4.09 13.06
C LYS A 110 4.39 -5.28 14.00
N SER A 111 3.56 -6.32 13.89
CA SER A 111 3.66 -7.51 14.77
C SER A 111 4.83 -8.42 14.40
N SER A 112 5.08 -8.61 13.10
CA SER A 112 6.08 -9.55 12.60
C SER A 112 7.49 -8.95 12.54
N GLY A 113 7.60 -7.63 12.38
CA GLY A 113 8.86 -6.93 12.09
C GLY A 113 9.27 -6.96 10.61
N VAL A 114 8.45 -7.54 9.72
CA VAL A 114 8.69 -7.54 8.27
C VAL A 114 8.29 -6.18 7.68
N ASP A 115 9.10 -5.63 6.79
CA ASP A 115 8.86 -4.33 6.15
C ASP A 115 7.55 -4.36 5.33
N ALA A 116 6.64 -3.41 5.58
CA ALA A 116 5.33 -3.33 4.92
C ALA A 116 5.44 -3.24 3.40
N ARG A 117 6.48 -2.60 2.86
CA ARG A 117 6.75 -2.50 1.41
C ARG A 117 7.04 -3.87 0.82
N PHE A 118 7.78 -4.71 1.56
CA PHE A 118 8.07 -6.07 1.14
C PHE A 118 6.85 -6.98 1.20
N ILE A 119 6.01 -6.84 2.24
CA ILE A 119 4.73 -7.57 2.31
C ILE A 119 3.85 -7.21 1.10
N LEU A 120 3.69 -5.92 0.78
CA LEU A 120 2.93 -5.49 -0.38
C LEU A 120 3.53 -5.99 -1.70
N ALA A 121 4.86 -5.95 -1.86
CA ALA A 121 5.52 -6.49 -3.05
C ALA A 121 5.14 -7.96 -3.29
N ILE A 122 5.08 -8.77 -2.23
CA ILE A 122 4.67 -10.17 -2.29
C ILE A 122 3.17 -10.30 -2.57
N VAL A 123 2.30 -9.52 -1.91
CA VAL A 123 0.85 -9.50 -2.24
C VAL A 123 0.62 -9.22 -3.73
N MET A 124 1.28 -8.20 -4.27
CA MET A 124 1.17 -7.84 -5.68
C MET A 124 1.78 -8.91 -6.59
N GLN A 125 2.84 -9.59 -6.16
CA GLN A 125 3.46 -10.65 -6.93
C GLN A 125 2.60 -11.93 -7.00
N GLU A 126 1.90 -12.25 -5.92
CA GLU A 126 1.13 -13.49 -5.80
C GLU A 126 -0.28 -13.38 -6.39
N SER A 127 -0.95 -12.24 -6.20
CA SER A 127 -2.38 -12.11 -6.53
C SER A 127 -2.75 -10.81 -7.22
N ASN A 128 -1.78 -9.90 -7.45
CA ASN A 128 -2.06 -8.50 -7.79
C ASN A 128 -2.99 -7.80 -6.78
N GLY A 129 -3.10 -8.34 -5.55
CA GLY A 129 -3.99 -7.86 -4.50
C GLY A 129 -5.42 -8.42 -4.53
N CYS A 130 -5.73 -9.39 -5.38
CA CYS A 130 -7.07 -9.97 -5.45
C CYS A 130 -7.42 -10.78 -4.19
N VAL A 131 -8.35 -10.29 -3.36
CA VAL A 131 -8.76 -11.00 -2.12
C VAL A 131 -9.46 -12.35 -2.41
N ARG A 132 -9.96 -12.53 -3.65
CA ARG A 132 -10.67 -13.71 -4.13
C ARG A 132 -9.81 -14.60 -5.04
N VAL A 133 -8.50 -14.38 -5.08
CA VAL A 133 -7.58 -15.18 -5.91
C VAL A 133 -7.79 -16.66 -5.67
N GLN A 134 -7.75 -17.45 -6.75
CA GLN A 134 -7.96 -18.89 -6.66
C GLN A 134 -6.86 -19.53 -5.80
N THR A 135 -7.24 -20.47 -4.95
CA THR A 135 -6.28 -21.30 -4.23
C THR A 135 -5.55 -22.20 -5.22
N THR A 136 -4.21 -22.11 -5.27
CA THR A 136 -3.41 -23.05 -6.06
C THR A 136 -3.17 -24.33 -5.26
N ASN A 137 -3.15 -25.48 -5.93
CA ASN A 137 -2.86 -26.77 -5.30
C ASN A 137 -2.00 -27.65 -6.21
N TYR A 138 -0.75 -27.86 -5.79
CA TYR A 138 0.20 -28.79 -6.40
C TYR A 138 0.76 -29.77 -5.37
N GLY A 139 -0.10 -30.28 -4.49
CA GLY A 139 0.27 -31.10 -3.34
C GLY A 139 0.35 -30.33 -2.02
N VAL A 140 0.24 -29.01 -2.08
CA VAL A 140 0.09 -28.07 -0.95
C VAL A 140 -1.00 -27.09 -1.35
N ASN A 141 -1.92 -26.76 -0.44
CA ASN A 141 -2.93 -25.73 -0.69
C ASN A 141 -2.31 -24.36 -0.41
N ASN A 142 -2.33 -23.47 -1.39
CA ASN A 142 -1.77 -22.13 -1.28
C ASN A 142 -2.88 -21.08 -1.47
N PRO A 143 -3.68 -20.78 -0.43
CA PRO A 143 -4.81 -19.86 -0.55
C PRO A 143 -4.44 -18.39 -0.34
N GLY A 144 -5.41 -17.53 -0.68
CA GLY A 144 -5.46 -16.14 -0.27
C GLY A 144 -4.47 -15.21 -0.98
N LEU A 145 -4.48 -13.94 -0.57
CA LEU A 145 -3.73 -12.82 -1.17
C LEU A 145 -2.24 -13.11 -1.42
N MET A 146 -1.61 -13.85 -0.51
CA MET A 146 -0.19 -14.17 -0.57
C MET A 146 0.07 -15.62 -0.99
N GLN A 147 -0.95 -16.38 -1.42
CA GLN A 147 -0.81 -17.79 -1.83
C GLN A 147 -0.01 -18.63 -0.81
N SER A 148 -0.37 -18.48 0.46
CA SER A 148 0.48 -18.91 1.58
C SER A 148 0.42 -20.42 1.79
N HIS A 149 1.55 -21.05 2.10
CA HIS A 149 1.65 -22.51 2.30
C HIS A 149 0.65 -23.00 3.37
N ASN A 150 -0.35 -23.78 2.95
CA ASN A 150 -1.47 -24.25 3.76
C ASN A 150 -2.10 -23.14 4.62
N GLY A 151 -2.26 -21.95 4.04
CA GLY A 151 -2.95 -20.81 4.67
C GLY A 151 -4.35 -21.15 5.17
N LYS A 152 -4.77 -20.44 6.22
CA LYS A 152 -6.11 -20.51 6.82
C LYS A 152 -7.06 -19.49 6.18
N GLY A 153 -6.54 -18.33 5.77
CA GLY A 153 -7.32 -17.25 5.17
C GLY A 153 -7.62 -17.48 3.68
N THR A 154 -8.90 -17.42 3.30
CA THR A 154 -9.32 -17.36 1.90
C THR A 154 -10.72 -16.78 1.76
N CYS A 155 -10.93 -15.90 0.77
CA CYS A 155 -12.26 -15.51 0.31
C CYS A 155 -12.66 -16.24 -0.97
N ASN A 156 -11.92 -17.29 -1.32
CA ASN A 156 -12.26 -18.22 -2.38
C ASN A 156 -12.03 -19.68 -1.93
N PRO A 157 -12.82 -20.19 -0.97
CA PRO A 157 -12.78 -21.60 -0.53
C PRO A 157 -13.41 -22.57 -1.56
N GLY A 158 -13.60 -22.17 -2.81
CA GLY A 158 -14.32 -22.89 -3.86
C GLY A 158 -15.53 -22.12 -4.35
N THR A 159 -16.32 -21.55 -3.43
CA THR A 159 -17.33 -20.53 -3.74
C THR A 159 -16.83 -19.17 -3.25
N PRO A 160 -16.79 -18.14 -4.10
CA PRO A 160 -16.20 -16.86 -3.74
C PRO A 160 -17.07 -16.11 -2.74
N ILE A 161 -16.44 -15.42 -1.80
CA ILE A 161 -17.10 -14.62 -0.76
C ILE A 161 -17.03 -13.15 -1.18
N SER A 162 -18.18 -12.46 -1.15
CA SER A 162 -18.28 -11.03 -1.43
C SER A 162 -19.34 -10.36 -0.52
N PRO A 163 -19.00 -9.29 0.23
CA PRO A 163 -17.63 -8.81 0.45
C PRO A 163 -16.79 -9.81 1.24
N CYS A 164 -15.50 -9.82 1.00
CA CYS A 164 -14.49 -10.54 1.74
C CYS A 164 -14.35 -9.91 3.14
N PRO A 165 -14.56 -10.68 4.23
CA PRO A 165 -14.46 -10.13 5.58
C PRO A 165 -13.05 -9.62 5.90
N SER A 166 -12.96 -8.48 6.58
CA SER A 166 -11.69 -7.85 6.98
C SER A 166 -10.80 -8.78 7.81
N ASP A 167 -11.36 -9.54 8.76
CA ASP A 167 -10.62 -10.54 9.54
C ASP A 167 -10.04 -11.66 8.67
N THR A 168 -10.74 -12.02 7.58
CA THR A 168 -10.22 -13.00 6.61
C THR A 168 -9.07 -12.42 5.79
N ILE A 169 -9.15 -11.14 5.37
CA ILE A 169 -8.06 -10.43 4.70
C ILE A 169 -6.83 -10.34 5.62
N LEU A 170 -7.03 -9.96 6.88
CA LEU A 170 -5.98 -9.97 7.91
C LEU A 170 -5.34 -11.35 8.05
N GLN A 171 -6.14 -12.42 8.09
CA GLN A 171 -5.62 -13.78 8.17
C GLN A 171 -4.76 -14.15 6.95
N MET A 172 -5.17 -13.77 5.72
CA MET A 172 -4.36 -14.03 4.51
C MET A 172 -2.97 -13.38 4.58
N ILE A 173 -2.90 -12.13 5.04
CA ILE A 173 -1.63 -11.41 5.19
C ILE A 173 -0.80 -12.00 6.34
N THR A 174 -1.45 -12.40 7.42
CA THR A 174 -0.81 -13.06 8.57
C THR A 174 -0.19 -14.39 8.16
N ASP A 175 -0.93 -15.24 7.45
CA ASP A 175 -0.45 -16.55 6.99
C ASP A 175 0.79 -16.41 6.09
N GLY A 176 0.80 -15.44 5.18
CA GLY A 176 1.94 -15.22 4.28
C GLY A 176 3.16 -14.62 4.98
N THR A 177 2.95 -13.76 5.98
CA THR A 177 4.04 -13.03 6.63
C THR A 177 4.60 -13.76 7.84
N GLU A 178 3.73 -14.25 8.73
CA GLU A 178 4.12 -14.96 9.96
C GLU A 178 4.21 -16.48 9.77
N GLY A 179 3.66 -17.00 8.67
CA GLY A 179 3.66 -18.41 8.36
C GLY A 179 2.53 -19.17 9.03
N THR A 180 2.49 -20.47 8.78
CA THR A 180 1.45 -21.40 9.27
C THR A 180 2.05 -22.51 10.12
N LEU A 181 3.18 -22.25 10.77
CA LEU A 181 3.94 -23.24 11.55
C LEU A 181 3.16 -23.78 12.76
N ASP A 182 2.11 -23.09 13.20
CA ASP A 182 1.13 -23.57 14.17
C ASP A 182 0.43 -24.87 13.72
N GLN A 183 0.46 -25.15 12.42
CA GLN A 183 -0.07 -26.38 11.81
C GLN A 183 0.95 -27.54 11.76
N GLY A 184 2.10 -27.39 12.43
CA GLY A 184 3.12 -28.45 12.53
C GLY A 184 3.70 -28.84 11.17
N ALA A 185 3.74 -30.15 10.88
CA ALA A 185 4.29 -30.67 9.62
C ALA A 185 3.48 -30.27 8.37
N ASN A 186 2.24 -29.79 8.54
CA ASN A 186 1.40 -29.29 7.47
C ASN A 186 1.56 -27.77 7.29
N GLY A 187 2.29 -27.08 8.16
CA GLY A 187 2.56 -25.66 8.06
C GLY A 187 3.77 -25.34 7.18
N GLY A 188 3.88 -24.09 6.77
CA GLY A 188 5.03 -23.55 6.07
C GLY A 188 5.54 -22.25 6.68
N PRO A 189 6.80 -21.89 6.40
CA PRO A 189 7.35 -20.61 6.82
C PRO A 189 6.68 -19.45 6.08
N GLY A 190 6.45 -18.34 6.77
CA GLY A 190 6.10 -17.06 6.16
C GLY A 190 7.35 -16.21 5.92
N LEU A 191 7.15 -15.01 5.39
CA LEU A 191 8.24 -14.07 5.08
C LEU A 191 9.20 -13.86 6.26
N LYS A 192 8.69 -13.79 7.49
CA LYS A 192 9.51 -13.64 8.70
C LYS A 192 10.56 -14.74 8.82
N GLN A 193 10.14 -16.00 8.77
CA GLN A 193 11.07 -17.13 8.93
C GLN A 193 11.99 -17.26 7.72
N LEU A 194 11.53 -16.90 6.52
CA LEU A 194 12.37 -16.94 5.32
C LEU A 194 13.45 -15.86 5.33
N ILE A 195 13.17 -14.68 5.90
CA ILE A 195 14.18 -13.63 6.13
C ILE A 195 15.20 -14.12 7.17
N GLU A 196 14.76 -14.70 8.28
CA GLU A 196 15.65 -15.28 9.30
C GLU A 196 16.51 -16.42 8.71
N GLN A 197 15.95 -17.22 7.80
CA GLN A 197 16.68 -18.25 7.06
C GLN A 197 17.72 -17.63 6.11
N ALA A 198 17.38 -16.55 5.41
CA ALA A 198 18.30 -15.81 4.56
C ALA A 198 19.51 -15.26 5.36
N GLU A 199 19.25 -14.69 6.53
CA GLU A 199 20.29 -14.19 7.43
C GLU A 199 21.18 -15.31 7.97
N SER A 200 20.57 -16.38 8.50
CA SER A 200 21.30 -17.44 9.22
C SER A 200 22.02 -18.42 8.28
N LYS A 201 21.38 -18.85 7.20
CA LYS A 201 21.90 -19.88 6.28
C LYS A 201 22.75 -19.28 5.16
N TYR A 202 22.39 -18.09 4.68
CA TYR A 202 23.04 -17.46 3.52
C TYR A 202 23.86 -16.22 3.91
N HIS A 203 23.94 -15.89 5.21
CA HIS A 203 24.71 -14.77 5.76
C HIS A 203 24.34 -13.41 5.14
N ALA A 204 23.11 -13.26 4.66
CA ALA A 204 22.61 -12.03 4.05
C ALA A 204 22.15 -11.07 5.15
N THR A 205 22.89 -9.99 5.40
CA THR A 205 22.61 -9.06 6.51
C THR A 205 22.00 -7.72 6.08
N ASP A 206 22.05 -7.42 4.77
CA ASP A 206 21.51 -6.21 4.15
C ASP A 206 20.23 -6.50 3.35
N ALA A 207 19.92 -5.72 2.31
CA ALA A 207 18.76 -5.92 1.44
C ALA A 207 18.72 -7.32 0.78
N THR A 208 19.88 -7.97 0.62
CA THR A 208 20.02 -9.30 0.01
C THR A 208 19.08 -10.33 0.67
N LYS A 209 18.82 -10.22 1.97
CA LYS A 209 17.97 -11.15 2.71
C LYS A 209 16.53 -11.17 2.21
N TYR A 210 16.02 -10.03 1.73
CA TYR A 210 14.67 -9.94 1.19
C TYR A 210 14.57 -10.60 -0.19
N TYR A 211 15.59 -10.46 -1.04
CA TYR A 211 15.60 -11.09 -2.36
C TYR A 211 15.77 -12.61 -2.27
N ILE A 212 16.59 -13.08 -1.33
CA ILE A 212 16.70 -14.50 -0.99
C ILE A 212 15.38 -15.02 -0.40
N ALA A 213 14.76 -14.27 0.53
CA ALA A 213 13.47 -14.65 1.10
C ALA A 213 12.37 -14.72 0.03
N ALA A 214 12.35 -13.82 -0.94
CA ALA A 214 11.42 -13.89 -2.09
C ALA A 214 11.63 -15.18 -2.90
N ARG A 215 12.89 -15.56 -3.18
CA ARG A 215 13.20 -16.84 -3.84
C ARG A 215 12.73 -18.05 -3.01
N LEU A 216 12.98 -18.02 -1.70
CA LEU A 216 12.53 -19.07 -0.79
C LEU A 216 11.00 -19.15 -0.72
N TYR A 217 10.30 -18.01 -0.77
CA TYR A 217 8.84 -17.96 -0.73
C TYR A 217 8.24 -18.61 -1.99
N ASN A 218 8.80 -18.28 -3.15
CA ASN A 218 8.34 -18.81 -4.43
C ASN A 218 8.70 -20.30 -4.65
N ALA A 219 9.88 -20.73 -4.21
CA ALA A 219 10.46 -22.02 -4.63
C ALA A 219 10.71 -23.01 -3.47
N GLY A 220 10.55 -22.58 -2.22
CA GLY A 220 10.96 -23.32 -1.02
C GLY A 220 12.48 -23.53 -0.90
N SER A 221 13.28 -23.05 -1.84
CA SER A 221 14.71 -23.32 -1.92
C SER A 221 15.48 -22.28 -2.73
N VAL A 222 16.77 -22.14 -2.40
CA VAL A 222 17.77 -21.42 -3.19
C VAL A 222 18.72 -22.46 -3.77
N PRO A 223 19.04 -22.40 -5.08
CA PRO A 223 19.98 -23.33 -5.70
C PRO A 223 21.40 -23.19 -5.13
N ASP A 224 22.23 -24.21 -5.28
CA ASP A 224 23.60 -24.25 -4.74
C ASP A 224 24.50 -23.11 -5.27
N ASN A 225 24.28 -22.67 -6.51
CA ASN A 225 25.01 -21.55 -7.10
C ASN A 225 24.48 -20.17 -6.67
N LEU A 226 23.47 -20.15 -5.78
CA LEU A 226 22.80 -18.97 -5.23
C LEU A 226 22.09 -18.08 -6.25
N ASN A 227 22.00 -18.47 -7.53
CA ASN A 227 21.36 -17.65 -8.54
C ASN A 227 19.84 -17.66 -8.35
N LEU A 228 19.27 -16.51 -7.98
CA LEU A 228 17.85 -16.36 -7.67
C LEU A 228 16.95 -16.52 -8.91
N GLY A 229 17.52 -16.40 -10.11
CA GLY A 229 16.85 -16.64 -11.39
C GLY A 229 17.01 -18.05 -11.95
N ALA A 230 17.69 -18.97 -11.25
CA ALA A 230 17.89 -20.32 -11.76
C ALA A 230 16.59 -21.12 -11.84
N ALA A 231 16.63 -22.20 -12.63
CA ALA A 231 15.53 -23.14 -12.82
C ALA A 231 14.99 -23.72 -11.48
N GLY A 232 13.79 -24.31 -11.53
CA GLY A 232 13.11 -24.88 -10.36
C GLY A 232 12.20 -23.90 -9.62
N ALA A 233 11.89 -22.76 -10.22
CA ALA A 233 11.02 -21.71 -9.67
C ALA A 233 10.45 -20.84 -10.80
N THR A 234 9.58 -19.88 -10.44
CA THR A 234 9.27 -18.75 -11.34
C THR A 234 10.52 -17.88 -11.46
N ALA A 235 11.27 -18.02 -12.55
CA ALA A 235 12.63 -17.49 -12.68
C ALA A 235 12.77 -15.98 -12.44
N CYS A 236 11.77 -15.17 -12.80
CA CYS A 236 11.83 -13.71 -12.64
C CYS A 236 11.41 -13.21 -11.26
N TYR A 237 10.96 -14.08 -10.35
CA TYR A 237 10.24 -13.70 -9.14
C TYR A 237 11.00 -12.69 -8.26
N SER A 238 12.24 -12.99 -7.87
CA SER A 238 13.03 -12.06 -7.05
C SER A 238 13.34 -10.75 -7.78
N SER A 239 13.54 -10.79 -9.11
CA SER A 239 13.77 -9.59 -9.93
C SER A 239 12.51 -8.73 -9.99
N ASP A 240 11.35 -9.32 -10.20
CA ASP A 240 10.07 -8.61 -10.21
C ASP A 240 9.78 -7.98 -8.84
N VAL A 241 10.01 -8.71 -7.75
CA VAL A 241 9.88 -8.19 -6.38
C VAL A 241 10.82 -7.00 -6.13
N ALA A 242 12.08 -7.06 -6.57
CA ALA A 242 13.02 -5.94 -6.46
C ALA A 242 12.52 -4.71 -7.24
N ASN A 243 11.94 -4.89 -8.43
CA ASN A 243 11.36 -3.78 -9.19
C ASN A 243 10.12 -3.19 -8.51
N ARG A 244 9.25 -4.03 -7.91
CA ARG A 244 8.10 -3.55 -7.14
C ARG A 244 8.52 -2.67 -5.98
N LEU A 245 9.59 -3.06 -5.28
CA LEU A 245 10.18 -2.27 -4.19
C LEU A 245 10.80 -0.95 -4.68
N LEU A 246 11.17 -0.86 -5.96
CA LEU A 246 11.60 0.37 -6.62
C LEU A 246 10.44 1.22 -7.19
N GLY A 247 9.19 0.77 -7.06
CA GLY A 247 8.01 1.50 -7.54
C GLY A 247 7.47 1.05 -8.90
N TRP A 248 7.97 -0.06 -9.46
CA TRP A 248 7.35 -0.67 -10.64
C TRP A 248 6.04 -1.38 -10.24
N SER A 249 4.89 -0.82 -10.61
CA SER A 249 3.59 -1.43 -10.33
C SER A 249 2.97 -2.12 -11.54
N SER A 250 3.09 -1.54 -12.74
CA SER A 250 2.38 -1.96 -13.95
C SER A 250 3.28 -2.08 -15.19
N GLY A 251 2.76 -2.74 -16.22
CA GLY A 251 3.47 -3.01 -17.47
C GLY A 251 4.10 -4.40 -17.51
N ALA A 252 4.65 -4.77 -18.67
CA ALA A 252 5.30 -6.07 -18.83
C ALA A 252 6.68 -6.08 -18.14
N THR A 253 6.98 -7.17 -17.44
CA THR A 253 8.35 -7.46 -17.00
C THR A 253 9.28 -7.53 -18.21
N GLN A 254 10.50 -6.98 -18.09
CA GLN A 254 11.54 -7.17 -19.11
C GLN A 254 12.40 -8.41 -18.83
N CYS A 255 12.15 -9.10 -17.71
CA CYS A 255 12.87 -10.31 -17.38
C CYS A 255 12.49 -11.45 -18.32
N ASN A 256 13.51 -12.05 -18.94
CA ASN A 256 13.36 -13.28 -19.70
C ASN A 256 13.72 -14.47 -18.81
N GLY A 257 12.72 -15.27 -18.43
CA GLY A 257 12.90 -16.43 -17.55
C GLY A 257 13.86 -17.50 -18.09
N ASN A 258 14.11 -17.55 -19.40
CA ASN A 258 15.08 -18.47 -20.00
C ASN A 258 16.54 -17.98 -19.90
N ILE A 259 16.73 -16.69 -19.63
CA ILE A 259 18.06 -16.05 -19.63
C ILE A 259 18.51 -15.74 -18.20
N ILE A 260 17.60 -15.28 -17.33
CA ILE A 260 17.95 -14.72 -16.02
C ILE A 260 18.78 -15.67 -15.14
N GLY A 261 18.52 -16.99 -15.21
CA GLY A 261 19.30 -17.99 -14.47
C GLY A 261 20.76 -18.15 -14.89
N SER A 262 21.18 -17.51 -15.99
CA SER A 262 22.58 -17.44 -16.43
C SER A 262 23.26 -16.11 -16.09
N LEU A 263 22.49 -15.10 -15.69
CA LEU A 263 23.01 -13.79 -15.33
C LEU A 263 23.58 -13.82 -13.92
N THR A 264 24.73 -13.17 -13.73
CA THR A 264 25.40 -13.07 -12.41
C THR A 264 25.25 -11.71 -11.76
N ALA A 265 24.62 -10.74 -12.44
CA ALA A 265 24.43 -9.38 -11.97
C ALA A 265 23.22 -8.72 -12.67
N ALA A 266 22.85 -7.53 -12.22
CA ALA A 266 21.84 -6.70 -12.85
C ALA A 266 22.22 -6.32 -14.29
N GLN A 267 21.23 -6.28 -15.19
CA GLN A 267 21.40 -5.75 -16.55
C GLN A 267 20.91 -4.32 -16.61
N GLY A 268 21.85 -3.38 -16.64
CA GLY A 268 21.58 -1.95 -16.65
C GLY A 268 21.67 -1.32 -15.27
N SER A 269 21.14 -0.11 -15.16
CA SER A 269 21.09 0.64 -13.91
C SER A 269 19.64 0.98 -13.59
N PHE A 270 19.28 0.86 -12.32
CA PHE A 270 17.99 1.32 -11.84
C PHE A 270 18.08 2.78 -11.40
N THR A 271 16.93 3.46 -11.38
CA THR A 271 16.80 4.75 -10.70
C THR A 271 16.23 4.45 -9.31
N PRO A 272 16.94 4.80 -8.22
CA PRO A 272 16.38 4.65 -6.88
C PRO A 272 15.09 5.46 -6.78
N ALA A 273 14.07 4.90 -6.14
CA ALA A 273 12.78 5.59 -5.99
C ALA A 273 12.97 6.94 -5.27
N ASN A 274 13.89 7.01 -4.31
CA ASN A 274 14.07 8.22 -3.50
C ASN A 274 14.99 9.29 -4.12
N ASN A 275 15.48 9.09 -5.36
CA ASN A 275 16.44 9.99 -6.00
C ASN A 275 15.84 10.98 -7.03
N SER A 276 14.51 11.16 -7.04
CA SER A 276 13.87 12.19 -7.89
C SER A 276 14.07 13.63 -7.41
N GLY A 277 14.93 13.86 -6.43
CA GLY A 277 15.46 15.18 -6.14
C GLY A 277 16.16 15.74 -7.38
N SER A 278 15.58 16.82 -7.93
CA SER A 278 16.11 17.58 -9.06
C SER A 278 17.58 17.94 -8.83
N SER A 279 18.49 17.12 -9.38
CA SER A 279 19.93 17.36 -9.31
C SER A 279 20.33 18.26 -10.47
N SER A 280 20.05 19.56 -10.30
CA SER A 280 20.82 20.58 -11.01
C SER A 280 22.27 20.52 -10.53
N SER A 281 23.15 20.11 -11.44
CA SER A 281 24.56 19.89 -11.16
C SER A 281 25.30 21.22 -11.04
N SER A 282 26.18 21.35 -10.04
CA SER A 282 27.47 22.02 -10.22
C SER A 282 28.52 21.52 -9.21
N PRO A 283 29.81 21.49 -9.59
CA PRO A 283 30.84 20.70 -8.92
C PRO A 283 31.67 21.52 -7.91
N SER A 284 32.51 20.79 -7.15
CA SER A 284 33.48 21.22 -6.11
C SER A 284 32.89 21.10 -4.70
N ASP A 285 33.42 20.27 -3.78
CA ASP A 285 34.82 20.27 -3.36
C ASP A 285 35.40 18.87 -3.03
N THR A 286 36.73 18.84 -3.11
CA THR A 286 37.66 17.72 -2.93
C THR A 286 37.82 17.32 -1.44
N PRO A 287 38.14 16.05 -1.11
CA PRO A 287 38.14 15.56 0.26
C PRO A 287 39.46 15.84 1.00
N ALA A 288 39.39 15.93 2.33
CA ALA A 288 40.57 15.92 3.21
C ALA A 288 40.43 14.83 4.31
N PRO A 289 41.55 14.24 4.78
CA PRO A 289 41.59 12.83 5.17
C PRO A 289 41.78 12.57 6.68
N SER A 290 41.49 11.31 7.05
CA SER A 290 42.06 10.46 8.11
C SER A 290 42.52 11.03 9.45
N SER A 291 42.07 10.37 10.53
CA SER A 291 42.95 10.03 11.66
C SER A 291 42.54 8.71 12.32
N THR A 292 43.53 7.86 12.52
CA THR A 292 43.51 6.47 12.98
C THR A 292 43.79 6.39 14.49
N ALA A 293 42.95 5.67 15.26
CA ALA A 293 43.21 4.80 16.44
C ALA A 293 44.16 5.29 17.59
N PRO A 294 44.44 4.53 18.70
CA PRO A 294 43.95 3.21 19.12
C PRO A 294 43.65 3.03 20.64
N ALA A 295 43.18 1.80 20.95
CA ALA A 295 43.58 0.94 22.09
C ALA A 295 42.82 0.94 23.45
N THR A 296 42.21 -0.23 23.69
CA THR A 296 42.26 -1.09 24.90
C THR A 296 41.79 -0.59 26.27
N SER A 297 40.84 -1.31 26.88
CA SER A 297 41.11 -2.21 28.02
C SER A 297 39.90 -3.02 28.45
N ALA A 298 40.21 -4.19 29.02
CA ALA A 298 39.33 -5.28 29.42
C ALA A 298 38.74 -5.11 30.84
N THR A 299 37.99 -6.16 31.24
CA THR A 299 37.51 -6.53 32.60
C THR A 299 36.20 -5.85 33.00
N ALA A 300 35.15 -6.49 33.54
CA ALA A 300 34.99 -7.80 34.17
C ALA A 300 33.53 -8.27 34.08
N ALA A 301 33.32 -9.58 34.07
CA ALA A 301 32.02 -10.24 34.20
C ALA A 301 31.47 -10.13 35.63
N PRO A 302 30.13 -10.04 35.82
CA PRO A 302 29.50 -10.44 37.06
C PRO A 302 28.84 -11.83 36.93
N THR A 303 29.07 -12.62 37.98
CA THR A 303 28.59 -13.98 38.29
C THR A 303 27.06 -14.06 38.37
N PRO A 304 26.42 -15.20 38.01
CA PRO A 304 24.96 -15.31 38.02
C PRO A 304 24.43 -15.45 39.45
N THR A 305 23.42 -14.63 39.79
CA THR A 305 22.66 -14.78 41.03
C THR A 305 21.40 -15.59 40.73
N THR A 306 21.34 -16.81 41.25
CA THR A 306 20.15 -17.68 41.21
C THR A 306 19.05 -17.08 42.08
N THR A 307 17.99 -16.57 41.44
CA THR A 307 16.74 -16.23 42.11
C THR A 307 15.73 -17.35 41.83
N THR A 308 15.35 -18.06 42.88
CA THR A 308 14.30 -19.08 42.85
C THR A 308 12.93 -18.43 42.83
N THR A 309 12.22 -18.53 41.71
CA THR A 309 10.82 -18.13 41.56
C THR A 309 9.91 -19.23 42.14
N PRO A 310 8.93 -18.91 43.02
CA PRO A 310 7.94 -19.88 43.48
C PRO A 310 6.97 -20.28 42.36
N PRO A 311 6.40 -21.50 42.39
CA PRO A 311 5.54 -21.99 41.31
C PRO A 311 4.23 -21.20 41.22
N ALA A 312 3.83 -20.91 39.98
CA ALA A 312 2.56 -20.27 39.63
C ALA A 312 1.37 -21.19 40.01
N PRO A 313 0.24 -20.65 40.49
CA PRO A 313 -0.94 -21.44 40.75
C PRO A 313 -1.59 -21.88 39.43
N GLU A 314 -2.09 -23.11 39.46
CA GLU A 314 -2.83 -23.82 38.42
C GLU A 314 -4.08 -23.03 37.95
N PRO A 315 -4.39 -22.97 36.64
CA PRO A 315 -5.55 -22.23 36.16
C PRO A 315 -6.82 -22.98 36.55
N THR A 316 -7.67 -22.32 37.33
CA THR A 316 -9.01 -22.81 37.66
C THR A 316 -9.89 -22.67 36.43
N GLU A 317 -10.50 -23.79 36.02
CA GLU A 317 -11.42 -23.91 34.89
C GLU A 317 -12.71 -23.11 35.16
N THR A 318 -12.81 -21.89 34.64
CA THR A 318 -14.08 -21.14 34.56
C THR A 318 -14.79 -21.44 33.26
N THR A 319 -15.95 -22.08 33.39
CA THR A 319 -16.91 -22.35 32.32
C THR A 319 -17.43 -21.03 31.73
N PRO A 320 -17.49 -20.87 30.39
CA PRO A 320 -18.04 -19.66 29.78
C PRO A 320 -19.56 -19.57 30.00
N PRO A 321 -20.12 -18.37 30.18
CA PRO A 321 -21.57 -18.20 30.29
C PRO A 321 -22.28 -18.51 28.96
N PRO A 322 -23.56 -18.95 28.99
CA PRO A 322 -24.31 -19.25 27.78
C PRO A 322 -24.55 -18.00 26.93
N PRO A 323 -24.67 -18.16 25.59
CA PRO A 323 -24.87 -17.05 24.67
C PRO A 323 -26.20 -16.33 24.91
N PRO A 324 -26.27 -15.01 24.69
CA PRO A 324 -27.51 -14.26 24.82
C PRO A 324 -28.53 -14.69 23.77
N ALA A 325 -29.79 -14.77 24.18
CA ALA A 325 -30.93 -15.11 23.32
C ALA A 325 -31.07 -14.12 22.14
N PRO A 326 -31.54 -14.59 20.96
CA PRO A 326 -31.68 -13.74 19.77
C PRO A 326 -32.73 -12.65 20.01
N THR A 327 -32.31 -11.40 19.80
CA THR A 327 -33.20 -10.24 19.84
C THR A 327 -33.96 -10.16 18.49
N PRO A 328 -35.28 -9.86 18.47
CA PRO A 328 -36.03 -9.74 17.23
C PRO A 328 -35.47 -8.61 16.34
N ALA A 329 -35.11 -8.95 15.09
CA ALA A 329 -34.65 -8.00 14.09
C ALA A 329 -35.74 -6.97 13.76
N THR A 330 -35.37 -5.69 13.81
CA THR A 330 -36.20 -4.58 13.34
C THR A 330 -36.11 -4.51 11.80
N PRO A 331 -37.21 -4.31 11.06
CA PRO A 331 -37.17 -4.27 9.60
C PRO A 331 -36.51 -2.97 9.12
N THR A 332 -35.36 -3.11 8.46
CA THR A 332 -34.68 -2.00 7.76
C THR A 332 -35.32 -1.82 6.38
N THR A 333 -35.94 -0.68 6.13
CA THR A 333 -36.46 -0.31 4.81
C THR A 333 -35.33 0.10 3.88
N THR A 334 -35.08 -0.72 2.87
CA THR A 334 -34.19 -0.44 1.75
C THR A 334 -34.70 0.77 0.97
N THR A 335 -33.95 1.86 0.96
CA THR A 335 -34.19 3.02 0.09
C THR A 335 -33.30 2.90 -1.14
N THR A 336 -33.93 2.88 -2.30
CA THR A 336 -33.28 2.81 -3.63
C THR A 336 -32.52 4.11 -3.90
N PRO A 337 -31.29 4.07 -4.45
CA PRO A 337 -30.57 5.26 -4.87
C PRO A 337 -31.36 6.04 -5.95
N PRO A 338 -31.38 7.39 -5.92
CA PRO A 338 -32.11 8.20 -6.89
C PRO A 338 -31.48 8.07 -8.28
N THR A 339 -32.34 7.90 -9.28
CA THR A 339 -31.99 7.93 -10.70
C THR A 339 -31.49 9.34 -11.08
N PRO A 340 -30.33 9.49 -11.76
CA PRO A 340 -29.85 10.80 -12.15
C PRO A 340 -30.78 11.44 -13.20
N PRO A 341 -31.02 12.77 -13.13
CA PRO A 341 -31.87 13.46 -14.08
C PRO A 341 -31.23 13.49 -15.47
N SER A 342 -32.03 13.22 -16.50
CA SER A 342 -31.63 13.34 -17.90
C SER A 342 -31.32 14.82 -18.21
N ALA A 343 -30.05 15.14 -18.41
CA ALA A 343 -29.59 16.47 -18.78
C ALA A 343 -29.84 16.75 -20.28
N PRO A 344 -30.25 17.97 -20.66
CA PRO A 344 -30.43 18.34 -22.05
C PRO A 344 -29.09 18.44 -22.78
N ALA A 345 -29.01 17.80 -23.94
CA ALA A 345 -27.86 17.88 -24.84
C ALA A 345 -27.62 19.34 -25.27
N SER A 346 -26.40 19.84 -25.06
CA SER A 346 -25.96 21.11 -25.62
C SER A 346 -24.51 21.04 -26.15
N ALA A 347 -24.42 21.30 -27.45
CA ALA A 347 -23.32 21.80 -28.27
C ALA A 347 -21.93 21.13 -28.17
N ALA A 348 -21.67 20.25 -29.15
CA ALA A 348 -20.34 19.77 -29.51
C ALA A 348 -19.38 20.92 -29.89
N SER A 349 -18.15 20.85 -29.36
CA SER A 349 -16.94 21.51 -29.85
C SER A 349 -15.83 20.46 -29.93
N PRO A 350 -14.81 20.65 -30.78
CA PRO A 350 -14.16 19.55 -31.47
C PRO A 350 -13.34 18.70 -30.49
N THR A 351 -13.48 17.37 -30.61
CA THR A 351 -12.71 16.32 -29.91
C THR A 351 -13.20 15.88 -28.52
N ALA A 352 -14.51 15.91 -28.27
CA ALA A 352 -15.11 15.05 -27.25
C ALA A 352 -15.55 13.73 -27.92
N THR A 353 -15.13 12.58 -27.39
CA THR A 353 -15.50 11.23 -27.88
C THR A 353 -16.54 10.53 -27.01
N GLY A 354 -16.88 11.12 -25.85
CA GLY A 354 -17.84 10.61 -24.88
C GLY A 354 -18.75 11.71 -24.30
N PRO A 355 -19.58 11.39 -23.29
CA PRO A 355 -20.40 12.39 -22.61
C PRO A 355 -19.51 13.33 -21.77
N VAL A 356 -19.64 14.64 -21.99
CA VAL A 356 -18.87 15.65 -21.25
C VAL A 356 -19.44 15.85 -19.85
N TYR A 357 -18.59 15.96 -18.84
CA TYR A 357 -18.97 16.26 -17.48
C TYR A 357 -19.77 17.57 -17.41
N PRO A 358 -21.00 17.59 -16.84
CA PRO A 358 -21.86 18.78 -16.86
C PRO A 358 -21.28 20.01 -16.17
N GLY A 359 -20.33 19.82 -15.25
CA GLY A 359 -19.63 20.91 -14.57
C GLY A 359 -18.39 21.42 -15.29
N ALA A 360 -18.08 20.96 -16.51
CA ALA A 360 -16.95 21.45 -17.30
C ALA A 360 -17.21 22.85 -17.88
N VAL A 361 -16.17 23.66 -18.00
CA VAL A 361 -16.24 25.00 -18.63
C VAL A 361 -16.60 24.92 -20.12
N SER A 362 -17.45 25.84 -20.58
CA SER A 362 -18.03 25.81 -21.94
C SER A 362 -17.04 26.12 -23.07
N ASN A 363 -15.89 26.71 -22.78
CA ASN A 363 -14.83 27.03 -23.75
C ASN A 363 -13.73 25.96 -23.84
N CYS A 364 -13.97 24.76 -23.31
CA CYS A 364 -13.00 23.69 -23.33
C CYS A 364 -12.60 23.22 -24.75
N LYS A 365 -11.33 22.90 -24.93
CA LYS A 365 -10.73 22.48 -26.22
C LYS A 365 -10.07 21.11 -26.18
N LYS A 366 -9.72 20.60 -25.00
CA LYS A 366 -9.17 19.25 -24.80
C LYS A 366 -9.88 18.58 -23.64
N TYR A 367 -10.19 17.30 -23.84
CA TYR A 367 -10.87 16.47 -22.86
C TYR A 367 -10.03 15.25 -22.51
N VAL A 368 -10.26 14.73 -21.31
CA VAL A 368 -9.78 13.44 -20.84
C VAL A 368 -10.99 12.60 -20.45
N LEU A 369 -11.07 11.37 -20.95
CA LEU A 369 -12.12 10.43 -20.59
C LEU A 369 -11.74 9.75 -19.28
N VAL A 370 -12.57 9.92 -18.25
CA VAL A 370 -12.40 9.26 -16.96
C VAL A 370 -12.82 7.80 -17.09
N MET A 371 -11.85 6.90 -16.95
CA MET A 371 -12.04 5.45 -16.94
C MET A 371 -12.00 4.90 -15.51
N SER A 372 -12.27 3.61 -15.38
CA SER A 372 -12.28 2.95 -14.08
C SER A 372 -10.85 2.89 -13.55
N GLY A 373 -10.59 3.57 -12.43
CA GLY A 373 -9.26 3.70 -11.83
C GLY A 373 -8.69 5.11 -11.94
N ASP A 374 -9.25 6.00 -12.75
CA ASP A 374 -8.79 7.38 -12.83
C ASP A 374 -9.24 8.16 -11.58
N TYR A 375 -8.32 8.93 -10.98
CA TYR A 375 -8.60 9.94 -9.98
C TYR A 375 -7.88 11.24 -10.36
N CYS A 376 -8.27 12.38 -9.77
CA CYS A 376 -7.81 13.69 -10.23
C CYS A 376 -6.29 13.81 -10.35
N LEU A 377 -5.52 13.26 -9.40
CA LEU A 377 -4.06 13.31 -9.45
C LEU A 377 -3.51 12.63 -10.72
N GLU A 378 -3.98 11.42 -11.05
CA GLU A 378 -3.58 10.70 -12.26
C GLU A 378 -3.93 11.48 -13.54
N VAL A 379 -5.11 12.11 -13.58
CA VAL A 379 -5.58 12.93 -14.70
C VAL A 379 -4.78 14.24 -14.83
N GLU A 380 -4.46 14.87 -13.71
CA GLU A 380 -3.65 16.09 -13.60
C GLU A 380 -2.22 15.86 -14.07
N GLU A 381 -1.68 14.71 -13.70
CA GLU A 381 -0.30 14.32 -13.95
C GLU A 381 -0.06 13.84 -15.38
N ASP A 382 -0.91 12.96 -15.92
CA ASP A 382 -0.78 12.47 -17.30
C ASP A 382 -1.05 13.57 -18.34
N MET A 383 -1.81 14.61 -17.99
CA MET A 383 -2.19 15.71 -18.89
C MET A 383 -1.43 17.02 -18.64
N GLY A 384 -0.58 17.07 -17.61
CA GLY A 384 0.23 18.24 -17.27
C GLY A 384 -0.61 19.45 -16.83
N VAL A 385 -1.71 19.22 -16.12
CA VAL A 385 -2.62 20.25 -15.60
C VAL A 385 -2.55 20.22 -14.07
N SER A 386 -2.35 21.36 -13.42
CA SER A 386 -2.35 21.37 -11.94
C SER A 386 -3.74 21.12 -11.36
N ALA A 387 -3.85 20.58 -10.14
CA ALA A 387 -5.12 20.42 -9.43
C ALA A 387 -5.99 21.67 -9.42
N SER A 388 -5.37 22.81 -9.10
CA SER A 388 -6.06 24.11 -9.11
C SER A 388 -6.62 24.48 -10.48
N GLN A 389 -5.92 24.09 -11.55
CA GLN A 389 -6.33 24.34 -12.93
C GLN A 389 -7.40 23.34 -13.37
N PHE A 390 -7.29 22.06 -13.00
CA PHE A 390 -8.30 21.05 -13.31
C PHE A 390 -9.65 21.38 -12.65
N LEU A 391 -9.64 21.77 -11.37
CA LEU A 391 -10.82 22.24 -10.66
C LEU A 391 -11.40 23.52 -11.27
N ALA A 392 -10.55 24.47 -11.69
CA ALA A 392 -11.01 25.69 -12.36
C ALA A 392 -11.64 25.41 -13.74
N LEU A 393 -11.17 24.39 -14.44
CA LEU A 393 -11.71 23.93 -15.73
C LEU A 393 -12.97 23.06 -15.56
N ASN A 394 -13.20 22.51 -14.38
CA ASN A 394 -14.36 21.68 -14.05
C ASN A 394 -15.00 22.08 -12.70
N PRO A 395 -15.61 23.28 -12.58
CA PRO A 395 -16.13 23.81 -11.30
C PRO A 395 -17.15 22.96 -10.55
N GLY A 396 -17.71 21.91 -11.16
CA GLY A 396 -18.57 20.94 -10.48
C GLY A 396 -17.81 19.95 -9.59
N LEU A 397 -16.49 19.81 -9.77
CA LEU A 397 -15.64 18.94 -8.97
C LEU A 397 -15.43 19.50 -7.57
N ASP A 398 -15.49 18.63 -6.57
CA ASP A 398 -15.10 18.99 -5.21
C ASP A 398 -13.57 19.02 -5.07
N ALA A 399 -13.08 19.73 -4.05
CA ALA A 399 -11.64 19.91 -3.83
C ALA A 399 -10.91 18.60 -3.46
N ALA A 400 -11.64 17.57 -3.03
CA ALA A 400 -11.10 16.24 -2.74
C ALA A 400 -11.18 15.30 -3.96
N CYS A 401 -11.72 15.78 -5.09
CA CYS A 401 -12.03 15.02 -6.29
C CYS A 401 -12.82 13.73 -6.05
N THR A 402 -13.69 13.72 -5.03
CA THR A 402 -14.47 12.51 -4.68
C THR A 402 -15.67 12.28 -5.59
N ASN A 403 -15.97 13.24 -6.47
CA ASN A 403 -17.13 13.25 -7.34
C ASN A 403 -16.79 13.15 -8.83
N LEU A 404 -15.66 12.51 -9.16
CA LEU A 404 -15.30 12.17 -10.53
C LEU A 404 -16.29 11.13 -11.10
N TRP A 405 -16.74 11.33 -12.33
CA TRP A 405 -17.79 10.50 -12.94
C TRP A 405 -17.18 9.55 -13.96
N LEU A 406 -17.28 8.25 -13.68
CA LEU A 406 -16.84 7.20 -14.58
C LEU A 406 -17.53 7.31 -15.95
N GLY A 407 -16.74 7.24 -17.01
CA GLY A 407 -17.21 7.28 -18.39
C GLY A 407 -17.52 8.70 -18.91
N TYR A 408 -17.18 9.74 -18.15
CA TYR A 408 -17.36 11.14 -18.56
C TYR A 408 -16.05 11.82 -18.92
N GLU A 409 -16.14 12.77 -19.84
CA GLU A 409 -15.01 13.57 -20.30
C GLU A 409 -14.88 14.89 -19.54
N TYR A 410 -13.69 15.15 -18.98
CA TYR A 410 -13.38 16.35 -18.19
C TYR A 410 -12.47 17.29 -18.95
N CYS A 411 -12.63 18.60 -18.70
CA CYS A 411 -11.84 19.61 -19.38
C CYS A 411 -10.42 19.70 -18.82
N ILE A 412 -9.42 19.63 -19.71
CA ILE A 412 -8.00 19.78 -19.35
C ILE A 412 -7.33 20.99 -20.01
N SER A 413 -8.00 21.71 -20.92
CA SER A 413 -7.45 22.94 -21.50
C SER A 413 -8.52 23.82 -22.17
N THR A 414 -8.47 25.15 -21.95
CA THR A 414 -9.39 26.17 -22.52
C THR A 414 -8.74 27.23 -23.39
N SER A 415 -7.41 27.31 -23.46
CA SER A 415 -6.69 28.45 -24.07
C SER A 415 -5.29 28.03 -24.52
N THR A 416 -4.75 28.52 -25.65
CA THR A 416 -5.28 29.41 -26.73
C THR A 416 -4.76 28.91 -28.06
#